data_AF-A0A967JW44-F1
#
_entry.id   AF-A0A967JW44-F1
#
_cell.length_a   1.000
_cell.length_b   1.000
_cell.length_c   1.000
_cell.angle_alpha   90.00
_cell.angle_beta   90.00
_cell.angle_gamma   90.00
#
_symmetry.space_group_name_H-M   'P 1'
#
loop_
_entity.id
_entity.type
_entity.pdbx_description
1 polymer ?
#
loop_
_entity_poly.entity_id
_entity_poly.type
_entity_poly.pdbx_seq_one_letter_code
_entity_poly.pdbx_strand_id
1 'polypeptide(L)'
;MGVYPVGSLVELDNGAAGVVVGSRPDARIRPSVLLVRTPDGDFYDKRVLLNLATDPEADGPAARTVRRVLDPVAEGIDVPGIVAFEFGLG
;
A
#
# COMPACT_ATOMS: atom_id res chain seq x y z
N MET A 1 -15.48 5.69 9.19
CA MET A 1 -14.17 6.19 8.72
C MET A 1 -13.13 5.16 9.15
N GLY A 2 -12.78 4.24 8.25
CA GLY A 2 -11.96 3.08 8.58
C GLY A 2 -10.49 3.48 8.74
N VAL A 3 -9.92 3.18 9.90
CA VAL A 3 -8.48 3.27 10.11
C VAL A 3 -7.88 2.05 9.42
N TYR A 4 -7.06 2.23 8.38
CA TYR A 4 -6.31 1.12 7.80
C TYR A 4 -5.12 0.82 8.71
N PRO A 5 -5.09 -0.33 9.41
CA PRO A 5 -3.94 -0.64 10.24
C PRO A 5 -2.72 -0.89 9.35
N VAL A 6 -1.55 -0.53 9.88
CA VAL A 6 -0.27 -0.90 9.29
C VAL A 6 -0.21 -2.43 9.17
N GLY A 7 0.27 -2.92 8.04
CA GLY A 7 0.26 -4.34 7.69
C GLY A 7 -1.03 -4.82 7.00
N SER A 8 -1.86 -3.91 6.50
CA SER A 8 -3.00 -4.30 5.64
C SER A 8 -2.59 -4.30 4.18
N LEU A 9 -2.99 -5.34 3.43
CA LEU A 9 -2.85 -5.37 1.98
C LEU A 9 -4.03 -4.62 1.34
N VAL A 10 -3.74 -3.72 0.43
CA VAL A 10 -4.73 -2.91 -0.29
C VAL A 10 -4.48 -2.97 -1.79
N GLU A 11 -5.58 -3.07 -2.54
CA GLU A 11 -5.58 -2.92 -3.99
C GLU A 11 -5.80 -1.45 -4.34
N LEU A 12 -5.01 -0.94 -5.28
CA LEU A 12 -5.17 0.37 -5.88
C LEU A 12 -6.13 0.31 -7.07
N ASP A 13 -6.69 1.45 -7.47
CA ASP A 13 -7.68 1.52 -8.56
C ASP A 13 -7.15 0.95 -9.89
N ASN A 14 -5.86 1.16 -10.17
CA ASN A 14 -5.18 0.65 -11.35
C ASN A 14 -4.94 -0.86 -11.35
N GLY A 15 -5.25 -1.56 -10.25
CA GLY A 15 -5.03 -3.01 -10.07
C GLY A 15 -3.71 -3.37 -9.38
N ALA A 16 -2.84 -2.40 -9.08
CA ALA A 16 -1.64 -2.65 -8.30
C ALA A 16 -2.00 -3.00 -6.85
N ALA A 17 -1.18 -3.81 -6.18
CA ALA A 17 -1.35 -4.13 -4.77
C ALA A 17 -0.21 -3.57 -3.93
N GLY A 18 -0.54 -3.11 -2.73
CA GLY A 18 0.43 -2.54 -1.80
C GLY A 18 0.06 -2.75 -0.34
N VAL A 19 1.06 -2.69 0.53
CA VAL A 19 0.93 -2.85 1.97
C VAL A 19 0.92 -1.51 2.65
N VAL A 20 -0.07 -1.25 3.51
CA VAL A 20 -0.09 -0.06 4.35
C VAL A 20 1.06 -0.14 5.34
N VAL A 21 2.06 0.73 5.20
CA VAL A 21 3.23 0.79 6.10
C VAL A 21 3.17 1.97 7.06
N GLY A 22 2.25 2.91 6.85
CA GLY A 22 2.08 4.05 7.75
C GLY A 22 0.72 4.71 7.61
N SER A 23 0.16 5.10 8.75
CA SER A 23 -1.06 5.90 8.86
C SER A 23 -0.74 7.09 9.77
N ARG A 24 -0.82 8.32 9.26
CA ARG A 24 -0.66 9.53 10.09
C ARG A 24 -2.05 10.00 10.52
N PRO A 25 -2.33 10.09 11.84
CA PRO A 25 -3.63 10.52 12.34
C PRO A 25 -3.91 12.01 12.13
N ASP A 26 -2.87 12.85 12.01
CA ASP A 26 -2.97 14.32 11.98
C ASP A 26 -3.12 14.91 10.56
N ALA A 27 -2.59 14.23 9.55
CA ALA A 27 -2.66 14.67 8.15
C ALA A 27 -3.80 13.93 7.45
N ARG A 28 -4.93 14.62 7.22
CA ARG A 28 -6.05 14.27 6.32
C ARG A 28 -5.87 12.92 5.54
N ILE A 29 -6.11 11.83 6.27
CA ILE A 29 -6.34 10.42 5.91
C ILE A 29 -5.84 9.95 4.53
N ARG A 30 -4.53 9.96 4.29
CA ARG A 30 -3.95 9.23 3.16
C ARG A 30 -2.74 8.42 3.64
N PRO A 31 -2.85 7.07 3.71
CA PRO A 31 -1.77 6.22 4.21
C PRO A 31 -0.58 6.15 3.26
N SER A 32 0.59 5.83 3.80
CA SER A 32 1.74 5.40 3.00
C SER A 32 1.60 3.92 2.69
N VAL A 33 1.65 3.59 1.41
CA VAL A 33 1.47 2.24 0.87
C VAL A 33 2.75 1.82 0.17
N LEU A 34 3.31 0.69 0.57
CA LEU A 34 4.43 0.06 -0.10
C LEU A 34 3.90 -0.82 -1.22
N LEU A 35 4.20 -0.49 -2.48
CA LEU A 35 3.77 -1.31 -3.61
C LEU A 35 4.57 -2.61 -3.63
N VAL A 36 3.83 -3.72 -3.67
CA VAL A 36 4.39 -5.08 -3.69
C VAL A 36 4.09 -5.77 -5.02
N ARG A 37 2.97 -5.43 -5.66
CA ARG A 37 2.55 -6.02 -6.92
C ARG A 37 2.12 -4.96 -7.93
N THR A 38 2.59 -5.08 -9.16
CA THR A 38 2.19 -4.27 -10.31
C THR A 38 0.74 -4.61 -10.69
N PRO A 39 0.06 -3.76 -11.48
CA PRO A 39 -1.27 -4.07 -11.98
C PRO A 39 -1.31 -5.30 -12.90
N ASP A 40 -0.19 -5.67 -13.51
CA ASP A 40 -0.02 -6.89 -14.31
C ASP A 40 0.08 -8.17 -13.46
N GLY A 41 0.23 -8.03 -12.13
CA GLY A 41 0.33 -9.14 -11.20
C GLY A 41 1.75 -9.55 -10.84
N ASP A 42 2.76 -8.95 -11.47
CA ASP A 42 4.17 -9.15 -11.16
C ASP A 42 4.57 -8.47 -9.85
N PHE A 43 5.56 -9.03 -9.15
CA PHE A 43 6.14 -8.36 -8.00
C PHE A 43 7.03 -7.20 -8.45
N TYR A 44 6.96 -6.08 -7.72
CA TYR A 44 7.89 -4.98 -7.96
C TYR A 44 9.31 -5.43 -7.59
N ASP A 45 10.23 -5.38 -8.55
CA ASP A 45 11.66 -5.70 -8.36
C ASP A 45 12.32 -4.77 -7.31
N LYS A 46 11.84 -3.51 -7.26
CA LYS A 46 12.22 -2.53 -6.24
C LYS A 46 11.01 -2.11 -5.43
N ARG A 47 11.20 -2.03 -4.13
CA ARG A 47 10.24 -1.56 -3.13
C ARG A 47 9.87 -0.11 -3.43
N VAL A 48 8.63 0.14 -3.86
CA VAL A 48 8.16 1.50 -4.15
C VAL A 48 7.28 1.97 -3.00
N LEU A 49 7.80 2.87 -2.18
CA LEU A 49 6.99 3.52 -1.14
C LEU A 49 6.17 4.66 -1.78
N LEU A 50 4.86 4.48 -1.83
CA LEU A 50 3.91 5.45 -2.33
C LEU A 50 3.22 6.14 -1.16
N ASN A 51 3.45 7.44 -1.02
CA ASN A 51 2.71 8.25 -0.05
C ASN A 51 1.49 8.88 -0.72
N LEU A 52 0.31 8.32 -0.47
CA LEU A 52 -0.93 8.82 -1.05
C LEU A 52 -1.24 10.27 -0.64
N ALA A 53 -0.65 10.79 0.45
CA ALA A 53 -0.86 12.15 0.93
C ALA A 53 -0.05 13.22 0.17
N THR A 54 1.09 12.84 -0.40
CA THR A 54 2.01 13.77 -1.09
C THR A 54 2.18 13.42 -2.56
N ASP A 55 1.40 12.46 -3.05
CA ASP A 55 1.46 12.06 -4.44
C ASP A 55 1.01 13.24 -5.31
N PRO A 56 1.82 13.70 -6.28
CA PRO A 56 1.44 14.84 -7.12
C PRO A 56 0.27 14.51 -8.04
N GLU A 57 -0.03 13.22 -8.26
CA GLU A 57 -1.20 12.77 -8.99
C GLU A 57 -2.44 12.65 -8.08
N ALA A 58 -2.33 12.91 -6.77
CA ALA A 58 -3.39 12.77 -5.75
C ALA A 58 -4.68 13.55 -6.03
N ASP A 59 -4.62 14.60 -6.85
CA ASP A 59 -5.73 15.46 -7.29
C ASP A 59 -6.04 15.32 -8.80
N GLY A 60 -5.33 14.43 -9.51
CA GLY A 60 -5.50 14.18 -10.94
C GLY A 60 -6.26 12.88 -11.27
N PRO A 61 -6.58 12.62 -12.55
CA PRO A 61 -7.21 11.38 -13.00
C PRO A 61 -6.33 10.13 -12.82
N ALA A 62 -5.04 10.32 -12.50
CA ALA A 62 -4.09 9.28 -12.13
C ALA A 62 -3.90 9.13 -10.61
N ALA A 63 -4.77 9.77 -9.81
CA ALA A 63 -4.75 9.66 -8.36
C ALA A 63 -4.92 8.21 -7.93
N ARG A 64 -3.83 7.62 -7.45
CA ARG A 64 -3.88 6.27 -6.88
C ARG A 64 -4.76 6.30 -5.63
N THR A 65 -5.86 5.57 -5.67
CA THR A 65 -6.78 5.44 -4.55
C THR A 65 -6.91 3.98 -4.15
N VAL A 66 -7.12 3.73 -2.86
CA VAL A 66 -7.40 2.38 -2.37
C VAL A 66 -8.77 1.97 -2.89
N ARG A 67 -8.79 0.99 -3.80
CA ARG A 67 -10.01 0.42 -4.35
C ARG A 67 -10.69 -0.51 -3.35
N ARG A 68 -9.91 -1.38 -2.70
CA ARG A 68 -10.38 -2.34 -1.70
C ARG A 68 -9.23 -2.86 -0.84
N VAL A 69 -9.57 -3.41 0.32
CA VAL A 69 -8.64 -4.21 1.12
C VAL A 69 -8.60 -5.62 0.55
N LEU A 70 -7.40 -6.16 0.37
CA LEU A 70 -7.19 -7.55 -0.06
C LEU A 70 -6.79 -8.39 1.15
N ASP A 71 -7.11 -9.68 1.07
CA ASP A 71 -6.68 -10.63 2.08
C ASP A 71 -5.28 -11.15 1.73
N PRO A 72 -4.24 -10.83 2.51
CA PRO A 72 -2.87 -11.19 2.17
C PRO A 72 -2.65 -12.70 2.11
N VAL A 73 -3.39 -13.47 2.92
CA VAL A 73 -3.32 -14.94 2.91
C VAL A 73 -3.90 -15.50 1.63
N ALA A 74 -5.03 -14.95 1.15
CA ALA A 74 -5.63 -15.36 -0.12
C ALA A 74 -4.74 -15.04 -1.32
N GLU A 75 -4.01 -13.93 -1.27
CA GLU A 75 -3.11 -13.47 -2.33
C GLU A 75 -1.70 -14.11 -2.28
N GLY A 76 -1.41 -14.90 -1.23
CA GLY A 76 -0.10 -15.50 -0.99
C GLY A 76 0.99 -14.47 -0.68
N ILE A 77 0.63 -13.31 -0.12
CA ILE A 77 1.54 -12.22 0.21
C ILE A 77 1.82 -12.22 1.70
N ASP A 78 3.08 -12.45 2.08
CA ASP A 78 3.52 -12.39 3.47
C ASP A 78 3.74 -10.95 3.93
N VAL A 79 2.64 -10.26 4.22
CA VAL A 79 2.66 -8.89 4.74
C VAL A 79 3.51 -8.74 6.01
N PRO A 80 3.41 -9.59 7.05
CA PRO A 80 4.23 -9.43 8.24
C PRO A 80 5.74 -9.54 7.94
N GLY A 81 6.17 -10.44 7.08
CA GLY A 81 7.57 -10.58 6.65
C GLY A 81 8.05 -9.41 5.82
N ILE A 82 7.20 -8.87 4.93
CA ILE A 82 7.51 -7.64 4.18
C ILE A 82 7.71 -6.46 5.14
N VAL A 83 6.76 -6.25 6.06
CA VAL A 83 6.86 -5.19 7.07
C VAL A 83 8.09 -5.38 7.96
N ALA A 84 8.36 -6.61 8.43
CA ALA A 84 9.52 -6.90 9.26
C ALA A 84 10.83 -6.58 8.54
N PHE A 85 10.96 -6.96 7.26
CA PHE A 85 12.14 -6.65 6.47
C PHE A 85 12.29 -5.13 6.26
N GLU A 86 11.22 -4.44 5.87
CA GLU A 86 11.26 -2.99 5.56
C GLU A 86 11.61 -2.13 6.78
N PHE A 87 11.11 -2.51 7.97
CA PHE A 87 11.36 -1.76 9.20
C PHE A 87 12.60 -2.24 9.97
N GLY A 88 13.38 -3.17 9.42
CA GLY A 88 14.61 -3.67 10.05
C GLY A 88 14.37 -4.44 11.35
N LEU A 89 13.23 -5.13 11.45
CA LEU A 89 12.89 -6.01 12.57
C LEU A 89 13.39 -7.46 12.37
N GLY A 90 14.35 -7.66 11.46
CA GLY A 90 14.95 -8.96 11.13
C GLY A 90 16.33 -9.15 11.76
#